data_AF-A0A2N2F3C9-F1
#
_entry.id   AF-A0A2N2F3C9-F1
#
_cell.length_a   1.000
_cell.length_b   1.000
_cell.length_c   1.000
_cell.angle_alpha   90.00
_cell.angle_beta   90.00
_cell.angle_gamma   90.00
#
_symmetry.space_group_name_H-M   'P 1'
#
loop_
_entity.id
_entity.type
_entity.pdbx_description
1 polymer ?
#
loop_
_entity_poly.entity_id
_entity_poly.type
_entity_poly.pdbx_seq_one_letter_code
_entity_poly.pdbx_strand_id
1 'polypeptide(L)'
;MRQYRSVIVDTIKKTDSVFDEIGRNYEKTPKNILIHSLSYNSFHITGAILLLCEKNFTQEAAILLRSLIENTVNLKWILNKNFETRIKEYLVDISKDDFGFGKRWTKSNLGERMLEVGFSKEYYNKVVKITHSFSHVNAESLDWTNLKKDYPLLSEDAILSVNYQMLGHTLEVLNNNVSSKFSFYKEIFKSFE
;
A
#
# COMPACT_ATOMS: atom_id res chain seq x y z
N MET A 1 -20.05 9.97 -0.93
CA MET A 1 -18.61 10.09 -1.24
C MET A 1 -17.72 10.48 -0.06
N ARG A 2 -18.17 11.25 0.96
CA ARG A 2 -17.38 11.56 2.19
C ARG A 2 -17.05 10.39 3.14
N GLN A 3 -17.44 9.15 2.83
CA GLN A 3 -17.39 8.04 3.79
C GLN A 3 -16.01 7.37 3.90
N TYR A 4 -15.21 7.27 2.84
CA TYR A 4 -13.89 6.60 2.93
C TYR A 4 -12.96 7.30 3.91
N ARG A 5 -12.92 8.63 3.91
CA ARG A 5 -12.05 9.42 4.79
C ARG A 5 -12.28 9.09 6.26
N SER A 6 -13.53 9.13 6.73
CA SER A 6 -13.84 8.87 8.14
C SER A 6 -13.45 7.44 8.53
N VAL A 7 -13.73 6.46 7.67
CA VAL A 7 -13.38 5.06 7.97
C VAL A 7 -11.86 4.86 8.02
N ILE A 8 -11.08 5.49 7.14
CA ILE A 8 -9.62 5.42 7.19
C ILE A 8 -9.09 6.05 8.49
N VAL A 9 -9.60 7.22 8.87
CA VAL A 9 -9.20 7.90 10.12
C VAL A 9 -9.51 7.04 11.35
N ASP A 10 -10.72 6.48 11.42
CA ASP A 10 -11.11 5.62 12.54
C ASP A 10 -10.28 4.34 12.58
N THR A 11 -9.93 3.80 11.40
CA THR A 11 -9.05 2.65 11.27
C THR A 11 -7.65 2.93 11.82
N ILE A 12 -7.03 4.04 11.44
CA ILE A 12 -5.69 4.42 11.94
C ILE A 12 -5.72 4.56 13.47
N LYS A 13 -6.72 5.27 14.01
CA LYS A 13 -6.88 5.44 15.47
C LYS A 13 -7.00 4.11 16.21
N LYS A 14 -7.75 3.14 15.64
CA LYS A 14 -7.88 1.80 16.22
C LYS A 14 -6.54 1.05 16.26
N THR A 15 -5.60 1.37 15.38
CA THR A 15 -4.32 0.65 15.26
C THR A 15 -3.15 1.24 16.03
N ASP A 16 -3.14 2.54 16.35
CA ASP A 16 -2.00 3.20 17.01
C ASP A 16 -1.57 2.46 18.28
N SER A 17 -2.52 2.17 19.17
CA SER A 17 -2.26 1.43 20.41
C SER A 17 -1.83 -0.03 20.20
N VAL A 18 -2.23 -0.63 19.07
CA VAL A 18 -1.96 -2.05 18.76
C VAL A 18 -0.53 -2.22 18.24
N PHE A 19 -0.02 -1.30 17.42
CA PHE A 19 1.36 -1.35 16.94
C PHE A 19 2.39 -1.13 18.06
N ASP A 20 2.10 -0.24 19.01
CA ASP A 20 2.96 -0.04 20.19
C ASP A 20 3.06 -1.29 21.07
N GLU A 21 1.94 -2.02 21.21
CA GLU A 21 1.92 -3.29 21.93
C GLU A 21 2.69 -4.38 21.18
N ILE A 22 2.49 -4.48 19.86
CA ILE A 22 3.21 -5.43 19.01
C ILE A 22 4.71 -5.17 19.07
N GLY A 23 5.17 -3.92 18.88
CA GLY A 23 6.60 -3.59 18.90
C GLY A 23 7.32 -3.98 20.19
N ARG A 24 6.60 -4.02 21.33
CA ARG A 24 7.13 -4.47 22.63
C ARG A 24 7.08 -5.98 22.82
N ASN A 25 6.03 -6.62 22.34
CA ASN A 25 5.75 -8.03 22.62
C ASN A 25 6.19 -8.98 21.50
N TYR A 26 6.53 -8.47 20.32
CA TYR A 26 6.97 -9.28 19.19
C TYR A 26 8.40 -9.79 19.37
N GLU A 27 8.57 -11.11 19.18
CA GLU A 27 9.88 -11.71 19.01
C GLU A 27 10.57 -11.12 17.79
N LYS A 28 11.84 -10.71 17.95
CA LYS A 28 12.65 -10.05 16.91
C LYS A 28 13.22 -11.03 15.88
N THR A 29 12.37 -11.81 15.25
CA THR A 29 12.74 -12.65 14.10
C THR A 29 12.76 -11.83 12.81
N PRO A 30 13.53 -12.21 11.78
CA PRO A 30 13.53 -11.50 10.50
C PRO A 30 12.14 -11.36 9.86
N LYS A 31 11.32 -12.43 9.97
CA LYS A 31 9.92 -12.44 9.55
C LYS A 31 9.12 -11.35 10.26
N ASN A 32 9.16 -11.35 11.60
CA ASN A 32 8.40 -10.41 12.41
C ASN A 32 8.83 -8.96 12.21
N ILE A 33 10.14 -8.72 12.08
CA ILE A 33 10.69 -7.39 11.81
C ILE A 33 10.18 -6.87 10.46
N LEU A 34 10.18 -7.69 9.40
CA LEU A 34 9.68 -7.28 8.09
C LEU A 34 8.17 -7.05 8.09
N ILE A 35 7.38 -7.95 8.71
CA ILE A 35 5.93 -7.77 8.84
C ILE A 35 5.63 -6.45 9.54
N HIS A 36 6.28 -6.21 10.69
CA HIS A 36 6.09 -5.00 11.46
C HIS A 36 6.48 -3.76 10.65
N SER A 37 7.65 -3.77 10.01
CA SER A 37 8.17 -2.61 9.26
C SER A 37 7.30 -2.26 8.06
N LEU A 38 6.93 -3.25 7.23
CA LEU A 38 6.07 -3.03 6.06
C LEU A 38 4.68 -2.57 6.47
N SER A 39 4.10 -3.18 7.51
CA SER A 39 2.78 -2.82 7.98
C SER A 39 2.77 -1.42 8.59
N TYR A 40 3.70 -1.13 9.50
CA TYR A 40 3.83 0.19 10.13
C TYR A 40 3.99 1.30 9.07
N ASN A 41 4.83 1.07 8.07
CA ASN A 41 4.99 2.00 6.94
C ASN A 41 3.69 2.17 6.14
N SER A 42 2.93 1.10 5.88
CA SER A 42 1.63 1.21 5.21
C SER A 42 0.68 2.15 5.95
N PHE A 43 0.57 2.06 7.27
CA PHE A 43 -0.29 2.96 8.06
C PHE A 43 0.17 4.42 8.01
N HIS A 44 1.48 4.66 8.08
CA HIS A 44 2.04 6.01 7.98
C HIS A 44 1.80 6.62 6.60
N ILE A 45 1.99 5.82 5.55
CA ILE A 45 1.70 6.24 4.17
C ILE A 45 0.21 6.54 4.01
N THR A 46 -0.68 5.70 4.54
CA THR A 46 -2.13 5.95 4.55
C THR A 46 -2.47 7.28 5.22
N GLY A 47 -1.88 7.59 6.37
CA GLY A 47 -2.06 8.86 7.06
C GLY A 47 -1.55 10.06 6.25
N ALA A 48 -0.40 9.92 5.58
CA ALA A 48 0.15 10.95 4.71
C ALA A 48 -0.73 11.19 3.47
N ILE A 49 -1.24 10.13 2.83
CA ILE A 49 -2.19 10.21 1.71
C ILE A 49 -3.44 10.99 2.13
N LEU A 50 -4.00 10.67 3.31
CA LEU A 50 -5.15 11.40 3.84
C LEU A 50 -4.85 12.89 3.94
N LEU A 51 -3.77 13.27 4.63
CA LEU A 51 -3.38 14.65 4.84
C LEU A 51 -3.22 15.41 3.51
N LEU A 52 -2.56 14.80 2.53
CA LEU A 52 -2.37 15.38 1.20
C LEU A 52 -3.70 15.61 0.48
N CYS A 53 -4.60 14.62 0.50
CA CYS A 53 -5.95 14.76 -0.03
C CYS A 53 -6.72 15.90 0.67
N GLU A 54 -6.62 16.06 2.00
CA GLU A 54 -7.28 17.16 2.72
C GLU A 54 -6.80 18.55 2.29
N LYS A 55 -5.56 18.62 1.82
CA LYS A 55 -4.93 19.85 1.33
C LYS A 55 -5.02 20.01 -0.19
N ASN A 56 -5.79 19.16 -0.86
CA ASN A 56 -5.95 19.11 -2.33
C ASN A 56 -4.66 18.76 -3.10
N PHE A 57 -3.70 18.11 -2.46
CA PHE A 57 -2.47 17.56 -3.07
C PHE A 57 -2.67 16.12 -3.55
N THR A 58 -3.67 15.89 -4.41
CA THR A 58 -4.03 14.53 -4.86
C THR A 58 -2.95 13.88 -5.72
N GLN A 59 -2.13 14.68 -6.39
CA GLN A 59 -1.03 14.21 -7.23
C GLN A 59 0.09 13.59 -6.41
N GLU A 60 0.52 14.29 -5.36
CA GLU A 60 1.48 13.83 -4.37
C GLU A 60 0.94 12.60 -3.62
N ALA A 61 -0.36 12.61 -3.30
CA ALA A 61 -1.03 11.47 -2.70
C ALA A 61 -0.98 10.23 -3.61
N ALA A 62 -1.13 10.39 -4.94
CA ALA A 62 -1.03 9.29 -5.90
C ALA A 62 0.38 8.67 -5.99
N ILE A 63 1.43 9.47 -5.77
CA ILE A 63 2.81 8.96 -5.67
C ILE A 63 2.95 8.07 -4.43
N LEU A 64 2.46 8.54 -3.28
CA LEU A 64 2.47 7.75 -2.04
C LEU A 64 1.60 6.49 -2.13
N LEU A 65 0.49 6.56 -2.87
CA LEU A 65 -0.38 5.42 -3.12
C LEU A 65 0.35 4.25 -3.79
N ARG A 66 1.32 4.54 -4.67
CA ARG A 66 2.17 3.50 -5.27
C ARG A 66 2.96 2.74 -4.20
N SER A 67 3.60 3.45 -3.29
CA SER A 67 4.37 2.85 -2.20
C SER A 67 3.51 2.01 -1.27
N LEU A 68 2.28 2.46 -0.99
CA LEU A 68 1.31 1.69 -0.21
C LEU A 68 0.95 0.36 -0.88
N ILE A 69 0.69 0.39 -2.19
CA ILE A 69 0.38 -0.83 -2.97
C ILE A 69 1.56 -1.80 -2.92
N GLU A 70 2.78 -1.32 -3.12
CA GLU A 70 3.97 -2.16 -3.07
C GLU A 70 4.18 -2.80 -1.70
N ASN A 71 4.05 -2.03 -0.61
CA ASN A 71 4.17 -2.58 0.73
C ASN A 71 3.12 -3.67 0.98
N THR A 72 1.87 -3.40 0.61
CA THR A 72 0.75 -4.33 0.79
C THR A 72 0.96 -5.62 0.00
N VAL A 73 1.32 -5.50 -1.28
CA VAL A 73 1.55 -6.64 -2.16
C VAL A 73 2.76 -7.46 -1.70
N ASN A 74 3.88 -6.82 -1.39
CA ASN A 74 5.07 -7.52 -0.92
C ASN A 74 4.82 -8.21 0.42
N LEU A 75 4.08 -7.57 1.33
CA LEU A 75 3.68 -8.17 2.60
C LEU A 75 2.84 -9.45 2.38
N LYS A 76 1.78 -9.38 1.56
CA LYS A 76 0.98 -10.56 1.19
C LYS A 76 1.86 -11.61 0.51
N TRP A 77 2.74 -11.21 -0.38
CA TRP A 77 3.55 -12.11 -1.19
C TRP A 77 4.55 -12.87 -0.33
N ILE A 78 5.31 -12.17 0.53
CA ILE A 78 6.25 -12.79 1.47
C ILE A 78 5.55 -13.84 2.34
N LEU A 79 4.32 -13.56 2.78
CA LEU A 79 3.60 -14.42 3.72
C LEU A 79 2.74 -15.51 3.06
N ASN A 80 2.52 -15.46 1.75
CA ASN A 80 1.68 -16.43 1.05
C ASN A 80 2.28 -17.85 1.06
N LYS A 81 3.59 -18.00 0.82
CA LYS A 81 4.31 -19.29 0.89
C LYS A 81 5.83 -19.10 0.93
N ASN A 82 6.57 -20.10 1.41
CA ASN A 82 8.04 -20.14 1.41
C ASN A 82 8.69 -18.84 1.94
N PHE A 83 8.20 -18.35 3.08
CA PHE A 83 8.51 -16.99 3.55
C PHE A 83 10.01 -16.73 3.70
N GLU A 84 10.81 -17.72 4.14
CA GLU A 84 12.25 -17.55 4.31
C GLU A 84 12.96 -17.21 3.00
N THR A 85 12.60 -17.92 1.92
CA THR A 85 13.14 -17.65 0.58
C THR A 85 12.67 -16.28 0.08
N ARG A 86 11.39 -15.96 0.26
CA ARG A 86 10.82 -14.68 -0.20
C ARG A 86 11.36 -13.47 0.53
N ILE A 87 11.66 -13.61 1.83
CA ILE A 87 12.35 -12.57 2.59
C ILE A 87 13.73 -12.30 1.98
N LYS A 88 14.49 -13.36 1.67
CA LYS A 88 15.81 -13.20 1.03
C LYS A 88 15.69 -12.54 -0.34
N GLU A 89 14.75 -12.98 -1.17
CA GLU A 89 14.46 -12.37 -2.48
C GLU A 89 14.09 -10.89 -2.34
N TYR A 90 13.18 -10.56 -1.40
CA TYR A 90 12.78 -9.19 -1.12
C TYR A 90 13.96 -8.32 -0.65
N LEU A 91 14.78 -8.83 0.28
CA LEU A 91 15.96 -8.13 0.79
C LEU A 91 16.98 -7.89 -0.33
N VAL A 92 17.21 -8.86 -1.21
CA VAL A 92 18.06 -8.72 -2.40
C VAL A 92 17.50 -7.67 -3.36
N ASP A 93 16.19 -7.65 -3.57
CA ASP A 93 15.55 -6.66 -4.45
C ASP A 93 15.71 -5.22 -3.92
N ILE A 94 15.68 -5.02 -2.60
CA ILE A 94 15.88 -3.69 -1.99
C ILE A 94 17.36 -3.34 -1.78
N SER A 95 18.27 -4.32 -1.73
CA SER A 95 19.71 -4.12 -1.47
C SER A 95 20.56 -4.00 -2.72
N LYS A 96 20.04 -4.28 -3.92
CA LYS A 96 20.80 -4.06 -5.16
C LYS A 96 21.10 -2.56 -5.27
N ASP A 97 22.36 -2.20 -5.01
CA ASP A 97 22.91 -0.85 -4.89
C ASP A 97 22.89 0.00 -6.16
N ASP A 98 22.43 -0.55 -7.28
CA ASP A 98 22.15 0.24 -8.45
C ASP A 98 20.73 0.80 -8.37
N PHE A 99 20.57 2.01 -8.87
CA PHE A 99 19.31 2.62 -9.30
C PHE A 99 18.67 3.62 -8.30
N GLY A 100 18.75 4.90 -8.66
CA GLY A 100 18.19 6.05 -7.94
C GLY A 100 16.67 6.00 -7.72
N PHE A 101 16.18 7.00 -6.98
CA PHE A 101 14.79 7.14 -6.55
C PHE A 101 13.82 6.78 -7.68
N GLY A 102 13.04 5.72 -7.47
CA GLY A 102 12.03 5.28 -8.43
C GLY A 102 12.36 4.13 -9.39
N LYS A 103 13.64 3.87 -9.66
CA LYS A 103 13.99 2.67 -10.44
C LYS A 103 13.81 1.37 -9.63
N ARG A 104 13.63 1.48 -8.31
CA ARG A 104 13.19 0.38 -7.43
C ARG A 104 11.78 -0.13 -7.79
N TRP A 105 10.92 0.72 -8.35
CA TRP A 105 9.49 0.43 -8.58
C TRP A 105 9.22 -0.23 -9.95
N THR A 106 10.16 -0.15 -10.90
CA THR A 106 10.04 -0.68 -12.28
C THR A 106 10.53 -2.12 -12.47
N LYS A 107 11.55 -2.52 -11.70
CA LYS A 107 12.28 -3.79 -11.91
C LYS A 107 11.78 -4.95 -11.06
N SER A 108 10.99 -4.67 -10.02
CA SER A 108 10.38 -5.72 -9.21
C SER A 108 9.33 -6.48 -10.02
N ASN A 109 9.25 -7.79 -9.83
CA ASN A 109 8.18 -8.67 -10.35
C ASN A 109 6.79 -8.34 -9.76
N LEU A 110 6.48 -7.06 -9.46
CA LEU A 110 5.27 -6.63 -8.77
C LEU A 110 4.02 -7.11 -9.49
N GLY A 111 3.97 -7.03 -10.82
CA GLY A 111 2.84 -7.56 -11.59
C GLY A 111 2.60 -9.05 -11.38
N GLU A 112 3.68 -9.86 -11.34
CA GLU A 112 3.59 -11.30 -11.06
C GLU A 112 3.19 -11.57 -9.61
N ARG A 113 3.82 -10.86 -8.65
CA ARG A 113 3.50 -10.95 -7.22
C ARG A 113 2.03 -10.62 -6.95
N MET A 114 1.52 -9.59 -7.61
CA MET A 114 0.12 -9.17 -7.52
C MET A 114 -0.83 -10.28 -7.96
N LEU A 115 -0.58 -10.88 -9.13
CA LEU A 115 -1.39 -12.01 -9.61
C LEU A 115 -1.32 -13.19 -8.63
N GLU A 116 -0.14 -13.47 -8.11
CA GLU A 116 0.07 -14.56 -7.16
C GLU A 116 -0.66 -14.36 -5.83
N VAL A 117 -0.82 -13.13 -5.37
CA VAL A 117 -1.55 -12.81 -4.12
C VAL A 117 -3.01 -12.40 -4.35
N GLY A 118 -3.53 -12.63 -5.57
CA GLY A 118 -4.95 -12.50 -5.88
C GLY A 118 -5.41 -11.14 -6.40
N PHE A 119 -4.51 -10.19 -6.69
CA PHE A 119 -4.88 -8.97 -7.39
C PHE A 119 -5.04 -9.22 -8.89
N SER A 120 -6.07 -8.64 -9.49
CA SER A 120 -6.34 -8.83 -10.92
C SER A 120 -5.32 -8.08 -11.80
N LYS A 121 -5.07 -8.62 -13.00
CA LYS A 121 -4.29 -7.93 -14.05
C LYS A 121 -4.89 -6.57 -14.40
N GLU A 122 -6.22 -6.47 -14.32
CA GLU A 122 -6.94 -5.23 -14.57
C GLU A 122 -6.62 -4.16 -13.51
N TYR A 123 -6.57 -4.53 -12.23
CA TYR A 123 -6.17 -3.62 -11.16
C TYR A 123 -4.75 -3.10 -11.38
N TYR A 124 -3.81 -3.94 -11.82
CA TYR A 124 -2.46 -3.50 -12.19
C TYR A 124 -2.48 -2.47 -13.32
N ASN A 125 -3.22 -2.75 -14.40
CA ASN A 125 -3.29 -1.86 -15.55
C ASN A 125 -3.95 -0.52 -15.23
N LYS A 126 -4.99 -0.53 -14.38
CA LYS A 126 -5.75 0.65 -14.02
C LYS A 126 -5.01 1.47 -12.96
N VAL A 127 -4.59 0.86 -11.86
CA VAL A 127 -4.08 1.61 -10.69
C VAL A 127 -2.55 1.73 -10.71
N VAL A 128 -1.88 0.60 -10.89
CA VAL A 128 -0.43 0.48 -10.63
C VAL A 128 0.41 1.10 -11.75
N LYS A 129 -0.03 0.96 -13.00
CA LYS A 129 0.61 1.65 -14.14
C LYS A 129 0.43 3.16 -14.07
N ILE A 130 -0.74 3.66 -13.69
CA ILE A 130 -1.01 5.11 -13.64
C ILE A 130 -0.17 5.76 -12.55
N THR A 131 -0.19 5.20 -11.33
CA THR A 131 0.61 5.70 -10.20
C THR A 131 2.12 5.65 -10.49
N HIS A 132 2.57 4.65 -11.26
CA HIS A 132 3.94 4.55 -11.77
C HIS A 132 4.29 5.65 -12.79
N SER A 133 3.45 5.84 -13.81
CA SER A 133 3.69 6.88 -14.82
C SER A 133 3.83 8.25 -14.16
N PHE A 134 2.99 8.53 -13.16
CA PHE A 134 3.06 9.74 -12.36
C PHE A 134 4.37 9.87 -11.55
N SER A 135 5.00 8.74 -11.21
CA SER A 135 6.21 8.69 -10.39
C SER A 135 7.53 8.73 -11.18
N HIS A 136 7.58 8.26 -12.44
CA HIS A 136 8.86 7.92 -13.11
C HIS A 136 9.15 8.43 -14.50
N VAL A 137 8.18 8.90 -15.30
CA VAL A 137 8.50 9.27 -16.68
C VAL A 137 7.69 10.46 -17.18
N ASN A 138 8.41 11.48 -17.64
CA ASN A 138 8.00 12.75 -18.26
C ASN A 138 6.60 13.23 -17.91
N ALA A 139 6.55 14.02 -16.83
CA ALA A 139 5.46 14.94 -16.66
C ALA A 139 5.17 15.68 -17.98
N GLU A 140 6.17 16.18 -18.69
CA GLU A 140 6.01 16.85 -20.00
C GLU A 140 5.20 16.10 -21.09
N SER A 141 5.00 14.78 -21.01
CA SER A 141 4.21 14.02 -21.99
C SER A 141 2.72 13.84 -21.61
N LEU A 142 2.36 14.22 -20.39
CA LEU A 142 0.99 14.18 -19.90
C LEU A 142 0.33 15.54 -20.17
N ASP A 143 -0.90 15.52 -20.69
CA ASP A 143 -1.73 16.72 -20.75
C ASP A 143 -2.17 17.12 -19.34
N TRP A 144 -1.36 17.96 -18.68
CA TRP A 144 -1.63 18.45 -17.32
C TRP A 144 -2.89 19.31 -17.24
N THR A 145 -3.32 19.88 -18.36
CA THR A 145 -4.50 20.74 -18.41
C THR A 145 -5.79 19.97 -18.13
N ASN A 146 -5.82 18.63 -18.32
CA ASN A 146 -7.02 17.80 -18.14
C ASN A 146 -6.80 16.48 -17.39
N LEU A 147 -5.84 16.42 -16.46
CA LEU A 147 -5.56 15.22 -15.64
C LEU A 147 -6.78 14.51 -15.03
N LYS A 148 -7.76 15.27 -14.53
CA LYS A 148 -8.98 14.68 -13.95
C LYS A 148 -9.86 13.95 -14.97
N LYS A 149 -9.84 14.40 -16.23
CA LYS A 149 -10.61 13.83 -17.34
C LYS A 149 -9.90 12.61 -17.92
N ASP A 150 -8.58 12.69 -18.08
CA ASP A 150 -7.79 11.65 -18.76
C ASP A 150 -7.33 10.54 -17.80
N TYR A 151 -7.24 10.85 -16.50
CA TYR A 151 -6.83 9.91 -15.45
C TYR A 151 -7.79 9.99 -14.25
N PRO A 152 -9.02 9.44 -14.37
CA PRO A 152 -10.04 9.51 -13.32
C PRO A 152 -9.61 8.88 -11.98
N LEU A 153 -8.58 8.01 -12.00
CA LEU A 153 -7.95 7.43 -10.82
C LEU A 153 -7.15 8.42 -9.97
N LEU A 154 -6.86 9.63 -10.46
CA LEU A 154 -6.20 10.71 -9.71
C LEU A 154 -7.18 11.64 -9.00
N SER A 155 -8.48 11.34 -9.04
CA SER A 155 -9.48 12.01 -8.20
C SER A 155 -9.28 11.64 -6.73
N GLU A 156 -9.65 12.55 -5.82
CA GLU A 156 -9.59 12.29 -4.38
C GLU A 156 -10.35 11.01 -4.02
N ASP A 157 -11.59 10.85 -4.51
CA ASP A 157 -12.42 9.68 -4.21
C ASP A 157 -11.76 8.36 -4.66
N ALA A 158 -11.14 8.35 -5.84
CA ALA A 158 -10.43 7.19 -6.34
C ALA A 158 -9.19 6.86 -5.48
N ILE A 159 -8.38 7.87 -5.14
CA ILE A 159 -7.20 7.69 -4.29
C ILE A 159 -7.60 7.17 -2.91
N LEU A 160 -8.64 7.76 -2.30
CA LEU A 160 -9.13 7.33 -0.99
C LEU A 160 -9.71 5.92 -1.03
N SER A 161 -10.41 5.54 -2.10
CA SER A 161 -10.92 4.18 -2.29
C SER A 161 -9.79 3.15 -2.42
N VAL A 162 -8.74 3.45 -3.18
CA VAL A 162 -7.58 2.55 -3.30
C VAL A 162 -6.80 2.48 -1.97
N ASN A 163 -6.57 3.62 -1.32
CA ASN A 163 -5.89 3.69 -0.02
C ASN A 163 -6.63 2.82 1.01
N TYR A 164 -7.95 2.92 1.03
CA TYR A 164 -8.83 2.12 1.85
C TYR A 164 -8.69 0.61 1.60
N GLN A 165 -8.72 0.18 0.34
CA GLN A 165 -8.56 -1.24 -0.01
C GLN A 165 -7.19 -1.78 0.44
N MET A 166 -6.12 -1.01 0.25
CA MET A 166 -4.77 -1.43 0.62
C MET A 166 -4.60 -1.52 2.14
N LEU A 167 -5.23 -0.60 2.88
CA LEU A 167 -5.29 -0.64 4.33
C LEU A 167 -6.00 -1.90 4.84
N GLY A 168 -7.16 -2.24 4.25
CA GLY A 168 -7.90 -3.46 4.57
C GLY A 168 -7.06 -4.73 4.36
N HIS A 169 -6.33 -4.82 3.24
CA HIS A 169 -5.45 -5.95 2.98
C HIS A 169 -4.26 -6.02 3.94
N THR A 170 -3.67 -4.88 4.32
CA THR A 170 -2.60 -4.85 5.33
C THR A 170 -3.11 -5.40 6.67
N LEU A 171 -4.29 -4.97 7.09
CA LEU A 171 -4.93 -5.44 8.32
C LEU A 171 -5.30 -6.92 8.30
N GLU A 172 -5.82 -7.41 7.18
CA GLU A 172 -6.07 -8.85 6.98
C GLU A 172 -4.80 -9.67 7.22
N VAL A 173 -3.68 -9.22 6.65
CA VAL A 173 -2.40 -9.91 6.81
C VAL A 173 -1.93 -9.90 8.27
N LEU A 174 -2.03 -8.76 8.94
CA LEU A 174 -1.72 -8.64 10.36
C LEU A 174 -2.63 -9.53 11.22
N ASN A 175 -3.92 -9.61 10.92
CA ASN A 175 -4.84 -10.49 11.63
C ASN A 175 -4.39 -11.96 11.54
N ASN A 176 -4.04 -12.40 10.33
CA ASN A 176 -3.76 -13.82 10.06
C ASN A 176 -2.37 -14.26 10.54
N ASN A 177 -1.44 -13.32 10.72
CA ASN A 177 -0.03 -13.63 10.99
C ASN A 177 0.50 -13.06 12.30
N VAL A 178 -0.20 -12.11 12.91
CA VAL A 178 0.30 -11.35 14.06
C VAL A 178 -0.64 -11.42 15.25
N SER A 179 -1.85 -10.89 15.11
CA SER A 179 -2.77 -10.78 16.24
C SER A 179 -4.21 -10.69 15.78
N SER A 180 -5.09 -11.41 16.45
CA SER A 180 -6.54 -11.32 16.24
C SER A 180 -7.12 -9.93 16.57
N LYS A 181 -6.35 -9.05 17.21
CA LYS A 181 -6.74 -7.65 17.46
C LYS A 181 -7.04 -6.86 16.19
N PHE A 182 -6.57 -7.33 15.03
CA PHE A 182 -6.86 -6.71 13.74
C PHE A 182 -8.11 -7.27 13.04
N SER A 183 -8.92 -8.11 13.69
CA SER A 183 -10.09 -8.77 13.08
C SER A 183 -11.15 -7.81 12.51
N PHE A 184 -11.12 -6.54 12.91
CA PHE A 184 -11.99 -5.48 12.39
C PHE A 184 -11.73 -5.15 10.90
N TYR A 185 -10.68 -5.71 10.28
CA TYR A 185 -10.47 -5.62 8.83
C TYR A 185 -11.70 -6.08 8.02
N LYS A 186 -12.52 -6.97 8.57
CA LYS A 186 -13.78 -7.41 7.95
C LYS A 186 -14.81 -6.28 7.87
N GLU A 187 -14.84 -5.38 8.86
CA GLU A 187 -15.70 -4.19 8.84
C GLU A 187 -15.28 -3.25 7.71
N ILE A 188 -13.97 -3.15 7.45
CA ILE A 188 -13.42 -2.39 6.33
C ILE A 188 -13.93 -2.98 5.01
N PHE A 189 -13.77 -4.27 4.76
CA PHE A 189 -14.26 -4.81 3.49
C PHE A 189 -15.79 -4.72 3.33
N LYS A 190 -16.56 -4.79 4.42
CA LYS A 190 -18.03 -4.66 4.38
C LYS A 190 -18.58 -3.25 4.20
N SER A 191 -17.84 -2.20 4.57
CA SER A 191 -18.42 -0.85 4.64
C SER A 191 -18.80 -0.25 3.27
N PHE A 192 -18.45 -0.92 2.15
CA PHE A 192 -18.69 -0.44 0.79
C PHE A 192 -19.00 -1.55 -0.24
N GLU A 193 -19.41 -2.74 0.23
CA GLU A 193 -20.14 -3.72 -0.60
C GLU A 193 -21.60 -3.29 -0.77
#